data_AF-A0A956AWK4-F1
#
_entry.id   AF-A0A956AWK4-F1
#
_cell.length_a   1.000
_cell.length_b   1.000
_cell.length_c   1.000
_cell.angle_alpha   90.00
_cell.angle_beta   90.00
_cell.angle_gamma   90.00
#
_symmetry.space_group_name_H-M   'P 1'
#
loop_
_entity.id
_entity.type
_entity.pdbx_description
1 polymer ?
#
loop_
_entity_poly.entity_id
_entity_poly.type
_entity_poly.pdbx_seq_one_letter_code
_entity_poly.pdbx_strand_id
1 'polypeptide(L)'
;MPVVFVYGTLRRGEVSHHLLRGARFVDTTRTAPCFTLYQIDWYPALVARGQTSVVGELYVVDEALLARLDEYEGCPESYARPLIPLVCSRAAEGYVMP
;
A
#
# COMPACT_ATOMS: atom_id res chain seq x y z
N MET A 1 -12.00 11.39 -0.46
CA MET A 1 -10.66 11.30 0.17
C MET A 1 -10.44 9.85 0.58
N PRO A 2 -9.88 9.03 -0.33
CA PRO A 2 -9.60 7.62 -0.09
C PRO A 2 -8.53 7.42 1.00
N VAL A 3 -8.55 6.25 1.61
CA VAL A 3 -7.53 5.80 2.57
C VAL A 3 -6.72 4.69 1.91
N VAL A 4 -5.43 4.95 1.76
CA VAL A 4 -4.48 4.03 1.14
C VAL A 4 -3.59 3.41 2.21
N PHE A 5 -3.48 2.09 2.20
CA PHE A 5 -2.49 1.30 2.91
C PHE A 5 -1.23 1.20 2.06
N VAL A 6 -0.15 1.77 2.57
CA VAL A 6 1.18 1.71 1.96
C VAL A 6 2.08 0.76 2.75
N TYR A 7 2.94 0.06 2.03
CA TYR A 7 3.98 -0.79 2.55
C TYR A 7 5.24 -0.54 1.73
N GLY A 8 6.37 -1.17 2.09
CA GLY A 8 7.56 -1.06 1.27
C GLY A 8 8.10 0.37 1.14
N THR A 9 8.51 0.76 -0.07
CA THR A 9 9.26 1.99 -0.36
C THR A 9 8.49 3.30 -0.11
N LEU A 10 7.17 3.24 0.04
CA LEU A 10 6.32 4.40 0.33
C LEU A 10 6.23 4.73 1.83
N ARG A 11 6.66 3.83 2.73
CA ARG A 11 6.59 4.04 4.19
C ARG A 11 7.50 5.17 4.65
N ARG A 12 7.21 5.74 5.84
CA ARG A 12 8.08 6.77 6.43
C ARG A 12 9.52 6.29 6.57
N GLY A 13 10.45 7.11 6.11
CA GLY A 13 11.89 6.83 6.14
C GLY A 13 12.40 6.05 4.93
N GLU A 14 11.51 5.60 4.04
CA GLU A 14 11.87 4.88 2.83
C GLU A 14 12.02 5.82 1.62
N VAL A 15 12.68 5.32 0.58
CA VAL A 15 13.15 6.11 -0.57
C VAL A 15 12.03 6.85 -1.33
N SER A 16 10.84 6.27 -1.40
CA SER A 16 9.70 6.79 -2.17
C SER A 16 8.68 7.52 -1.29
N HIS A 17 8.93 7.66 0.02
CA HIS A 17 8.01 8.35 0.94
C HIS A 17 7.67 9.78 0.52
N HIS A 18 8.60 10.45 -0.18
CA HIS A 18 8.41 11.79 -0.68
C HIS A 18 7.20 11.94 -1.63
N LEU A 19 6.74 10.86 -2.25
CA LEU A 19 5.54 10.84 -3.08
C LEU A 19 4.27 11.13 -2.26
N LEU A 20 4.22 10.74 -0.98
CA LEU A 20 3.10 10.99 -0.07
C LEU A 20 3.07 12.43 0.50
N ARG A 21 3.85 13.36 -0.05
CA ARG A 21 3.84 14.76 0.41
C ARG A 21 2.43 15.35 0.26
N GLY A 22 1.88 15.83 1.38
CA GLY A 22 0.52 16.37 1.44
C GLY A 22 -0.53 15.36 1.90
N ALA A 23 -0.20 14.06 1.94
CA ALA A 23 -1.06 13.05 2.54
C ALA A 23 -1.14 13.20 4.05
N ARG A 24 -2.30 12.89 4.63
CA ARG A 24 -2.47 12.87 6.08
C ARG A 24 -2.28 11.45 6.60
N PHE A 25 -1.24 11.25 7.40
CA PHE A 25 -1.05 10.00 8.14
C PHE A 25 -2.22 9.72 9.07
N VAL A 26 -2.65 8.46 9.13
CA VAL A 26 -3.76 7.97 9.95
C VAL A 26 -3.22 7.08 11.06
N ASP A 27 -2.54 5.99 10.71
CA ASP A 27 -2.09 4.99 11.68
C ASP A 27 -1.03 4.04 11.07
N THR A 28 -0.33 3.30 11.93
CA THR A 28 0.50 2.16 11.56
C THR A 28 -0.26 0.87 11.89
N THR A 29 -0.39 -0.04 10.92
CA THR A 29 -1.20 -1.25 11.08
C THR A 29 -0.63 -2.43 10.30
N ARG A 30 -1.38 -3.53 10.23
CA ARG A 30 -1.02 -4.75 9.49
C ARG A 30 -2.18 -5.24 8.63
N THR A 31 -1.86 -5.86 7.51
CA THR A 31 -2.84 -6.64 6.73
C THR A 31 -3.33 -7.84 7.54
N ALA A 32 -4.52 -8.34 7.22
CA ALA A 32 -4.94 -9.67 7.63
C ALA A 32 -3.89 -10.72 7.19
N PRO A 33 -3.80 -11.89 7.85
CA PRO A 33 -2.77 -12.90 7.60
C PRO A 33 -3.03 -13.72 6.33
N CYS A 34 -3.38 -13.05 5.23
CA CYS A 34 -3.69 -13.64 3.92
C CYS A 34 -2.85 -13.04 2.77
N PHE A 35 -1.74 -12.39 3.12
CA PHE A 35 -0.82 -11.75 2.18
C PHE A 35 0.61 -12.22 2.40
N THR A 36 1.47 -12.02 1.40
CA THR A 36 2.92 -12.18 1.52
C THR A 36 3.58 -11.01 0.82
N LEU A 37 4.60 -10.42 1.45
CA LEU A 37 5.44 -9.40 0.83
C LEU A 37 6.69 -10.08 0.28
N TYR A 38 6.88 -10.03 -1.02
CA TYR A 38 8.09 -10.50 -1.70
C TYR A 38 9.00 -9.31 -2.00
N GLN A 39 10.30 -9.52 -1.88
CA GLN A 39 11.29 -8.59 -2.42
C GLN A 39 11.61 -9.06 -3.85
N ILE A 40 11.24 -8.26 -4.84
CA ILE A 40 11.55 -8.50 -6.26
C ILE A 40 12.62 -7.48 -6.64
N ASP A 41 13.88 -7.94 -6.62
CA ASP A 41 15.05 -7.08 -6.85
C ASP A 41 15.05 -5.88 -5.88
N TRP A 42 14.83 -4.67 -6.39
CA TRP A 42 14.85 -3.44 -5.60
C TRP A 42 13.49 -3.00 -5.06
N TYR A 43 12.37 -3.63 -5.46
CA TYR A 43 11.03 -3.22 -5.04
C TYR A 43 10.24 -4.34 -4.36
N PRO A 44 9.32 -4.00 -3.44
CA PRO A 44 8.49 -4.98 -2.75
C PRO A 44 7.17 -5.20 -3.48
N ALA A 45 6.74 -6.46 -3.60
CA ALA A 45 5.47 -6.86 -4.18
C ALA A 45 4.58 -7.56 -3.15
N LEU A 46 3.40 -6.98 -2.87
CA LEU A 46 2.40 -7.60 -2.02
C LEU A 46 1.53 -8.54 -2.86
N VAL A 47 1.49 -9.82 -2.50
CA VAL A 47 0.70 -10.84 -3.21
C VAL A 47 -0.40 -11.36 -2.31
N ALA A 48 -1.60 -11.52 -2.87
CA ALA A 48 -2.75 -12.12 -2.17
C ALA A 48 -2.59 -13.64 -2.01
N ARG A 49 -3.40 -14.26 -1.14
CA ARG A 49 -3.36 -15.72 -0.83
C ARG A 49 -2.05 -16.17 -0.17
N GLY A 50 -1.33 -15.24 0.45
CA GLY A 50 -0.24 -15.56 1.36
C GLY A 50 -0.75 -16.06 2.72
N GLN A 51 0.18 -16.26 3.66
CA GLN A 51 -0.11 -16.76 5.00
C GLN A 51 0.38 -15.82 6.11
N THR A 52 0.79 -14.60 5.74
CA THR A 52 1.44 -13.65 6.64
C THR A 52 0.71 -12.32 6.71
N SER A 53 1.01 -11.55 7.76
CA SER A 53 0.54 -10.17 7.93
C SER A 53 1.67 -9.19 7.63
N VAL A 54 1.44 -8.27 6.70
CA VAL A 54 2.41 -7.27 6.29
C VAL A 54 2.19 -5.97 7.05
N VAL A 55 3.27 -5.40 7.61
CA VAL A 55 3.24 -4.12 8.32
C VAL A 55 3.23 -2.98 7.31
N GLY A 56 2.38 -1.99 7.55
CA GLY A 56 2.29 -0.80 6.71
C GLY A 56 1.67 0.38 7.44
N GLU A 57 1.39 1.42 6.67
CA GLU A 57 0.91 2.71 7.15
C GLU A 57 -0.35 3.12 6.38
N LEU A 58 -1.26 3.80 7.04
CA LEU A 58 -2.48 4.33 6.44
C LEU A 58 -2.35 5.83 6.20
N TYR A 59 -2.72 6.26 5.00
CA TYR A 59 -2.74 7.65 4.61
C TYR A 59 -4.08 8.03 3.99
N VAL A 60 -4.61 9.19 4.36
CA VAL A 60 -5.65 9.84 3.59
C VAL A 60 -4.99 10.63 2.48
N VAL A 61 -5.41 10.35 1.26
CA VAL A 61 -4.91 11.01 0.04
C VAL A 61 -6.06 11.69 -0.69
N ASP A 62 -5.74 12.70 -1.49
CA ASP A 62 -6.69 13.23 -2.48
C ASP A 62 -6.56 12.46 -3.80
N GLU A 63 -7.50 12.72 -4.73
CA GLU A 63 -7.55 12.01 -6.01
C GLU A 63 -6.33 12.29 -6.90
N ALA A 64 -5.75 13.50 -6.81
CA ALA A 64 -4.59 13.88 -7.62
C ALA A 64 -3.33 13.15 -7.15
N LEU A 65 -3.15 13.04 -5.84
CA LEU A 65 -2.08 12.25 -5.24
C LEU A 65 -2.28 10.75 -5.54
N LEU A 66 -3.52 10.25 -5.43
CA LEU A 66 -3.82 8.86 -5.73
C LEU A 66 -3.47 8.49 -7.18
N ALA A 67 -3.81 9.33 -8.15
CA ALA A 67 -3.44 9.13 -9.55
C ALA A 67 -1.93 9.05 -9.76
N ARG A 68 -1.15 9.88 -9.06
CA ARG A 68 0.33 9.84 -9.12
C ARG A 68 0.91 8.58 -8.49
N LEU A 69 0.27 8.05 -7.45
CA LEU A 69 0.66 6.77 -6.86
C LEU A 69 0.34 5.62 -7.82
N ASP A 70 -0.81 5.66 -8.50
CA ASP A 70 -1.18 4.68 -9.52
C ASP A 70 -0.17 4.65 -10.67
N GLU A 71 0.27 5.82 -11.17
CA GLU A 71 1.33 5.91 -12.18
C GLU A 71 2.66 5.33 -11.69
N TYR A 72 3.05 5.62 -10.44
CA TYR A 72 4.31 5.14 -9.85
C TYR A 72 4.32 3.62 -9.66
N GLU A 73 3.21 3.04 -9.20
CA GLU A 73 3.06 1.59 -9.02
C GLU A 73 2.74 0.87 -10.33
N GLY A 74 2.43 1.59 -11.42
CA GLY A 74 2.01 0.99 -12.69
C GLY A 74 0.64 0.31 -12.58
N CYS A 75 -0.31 0.93 -11.88
CA CYS A 75 -1.69 0.45 -11.75
C CYS A 75 -2.55 0.99 -12.91
N PRO A 76 -3.37 0.15 -13.58
CA PRO A 76 -3.73 -1.22 -13.23
C PRO A 76 -2.89 -2.35 -13.87
N GLU A 77 -1.85 -2.04 -14.65
CA GLU A 77 -1.13 -3.03 -15.47
C GLU A 77 -0.23 -3.99 -14.66
N SER A 78 0.57 -3.45 -13.73
CA SER A 78 1.54 -4.18 -12.90
C SER A 78 0.97 -4.51 -11.52
N TYR A 79 0.19 -3.59 -10.95
CA TYR A 79 -0.49 -3.76 -9.67
C TYR A 79 -1.96 -3.43 -9.82
N ALA A 80 -2.80 -4.16 -9.09
CA ALA A 80 -4.17 -3.76 -8.86
C ALA A 80 -4.27 -3.00 -7.53
N ARG A 81 -5.27 -2.12 -7.38
CA ARG A 81 -5.57 -1.42 -6.12
C ARG A 81 -6.88 -1.90 -5.48
N PRO A 82 -6.98 -3.15 -4.98
CA PRO A 82 -8.16 -3.65 -4.28
C PRO A 82 -8.27 -3.11 -2.85
N LEU A 83 -9.40 -3.39 -2.20
CA LEU A 83 -9.53 -3.25 -0.75
C LEU A 83 -8.76 -4.38 -0.03
N ILE A 84 -7.81 -3.99 0.80
CA ILE A 84 -6.99 -4.86 1.65
C ILE A 84 -7.63 -4.94 3.04
N PRO A 85 -8.02 -6.14 3.52
CA PRO A 85 -8.45 -6.32 4.90
C PRO A 85 -7.27 -6.14 5.87
N LEU A 86 -7.52 -5.42 6.95
CA LEU A 86 -6.54 -5.08 7.99
C LEU A 86 -6.89 -5.79 9.31
N VAL A 87 -5.90 -5.98 10.18
CA VAL A 87 -6.10 -6.62 11.49
C VAL A 87 -7.07 -5.88 12.41
N CYS A 88 -7.27 -4.58 12.20
CA CYS A 88 -8.20 -3.75 12.98
C CYS A 88 -9.67 -3.86 12.52
N SER A 89 -10.03 -4.91 11.79
CA SER A 89 -11.37 -5.12 11.20
C SER A 89 -11.83 -3.99 10.26
N ARG A 90 -10.89 -3.19 9.75
CA ARG A 90 -11.09 -2.20 8.68
C ARG A 90 -10.54 -2.75 7.36
N ALA A 91 -10.90 -2.09 6.26
CA ALA A 91 -10.24 -2.26 4.98
C ALA A 91 -9.76 -0.91 4.46
N ALA A 92 -8.70 -0.92 3.66
CA ALA A 92 -8.16 0.24 2.97
C ALA A 92 -7.72 -0.18 1.57
N GLU A 93 -7.67 0.76 0.64
CA GLU A 93 -7.13 0.47 -0.69
C GLU A 93 -5.62 0.27 -0.59
N GLY A 94 -5.04 -0.58 -1.42
CA GLY A 94 -3.58 -0.68 -1.50
C GLY A 94 -3.17 -1.51 -2.69
N TYR A 95 -1.91 -1.39 -3.09
CA TYR A 95 -1.39 -2.03 -4.28
C TYR A 95 -1.16 -3.52 -4.02
N VAL A 96 -1.59 -4.38 -4.93
CA VAL A 96 -1.43 -5.84 -4.85
C VAL A 96 -1.04 -6.34 -6.24
N MET A 97 0.04 -7.14 -6.31
CA MET A 97 0.45 -7.79 -7.54
C MET A 97 -0.51 -8.98 -7.81
N PRO A 98 -1.13 -9.04 -9.01
CA PRO A 98 -2.12 -10.06 -9.35
C PRO A 98 -1.56 -11.48 -9.47
#